data_AF-A0A3M1BII4-F1
#
_entry.id   AF-A0A3M1BII4-F1
#
_cell.length_a   1.000
_cell.length_b   1.000
_cell.length_c   1.000
_cell.angle_alpha   90.00
_cell.angle_beta   90.00
_cell.angle_gamma   90.00
#
_symmetry.space_group_name_H-M   'P 1'
#
loop_
_entity.id
_entity.type
_entity.pdbx_description
1 polymer ?
#
loop_
_entity_poly.entity_id
_entity_poly.type
_entity_poly.pdbx_seq_one_letter_code
_entity_poly.pdbx_strand_id
1 'polypeptide(L)'
;MCYGENEMSKFEEAIEKLPLDKEVVDSLKESWESALAEAKIVAGNEARKEVMDKYKSDLAKIENAVGKFIAEAVAEHMKELTGDIQSIAEKRKELLEKAEEFRKMKRYELRESRLAVEKAVEGMVKEHVAELAEDVKAHRAAAMQVIKEAKDDYARKVERLKEKSAKVLEFIIEDRVEKNIKELREDIEEARKNRFGQELFEAFYDTFRHQFFDTNTEFKKLAERNERIKAKSEEAINRAKQLVLESRRETAKIKKEAAQLVEAAKRKELITELLQPLPADVRATIRPVLEHTEYSKIKPTFEKMINEGAVGYKPVKNVRPAKPAKPGKLVESRHKPSAPARRVASHKPKKILVETSDYGVSPKKRHEDDADKSLFTELRLRSGIGK
;
A
#
# COMPACT_ATOMS: atom_id res chain seq x y z
N MET A 1 86.76 -122.04 74.20
CA MET A 1 88.20 -122.26 73.92
C MET A 1 88.95 -122.58 75.23
N CYS A 2 88.65 -123.70 75.90
CA CYS A 2 89.35 -124.10 77.14
C CYS A 2 89.64 -125.61 77.21
N TYR A 3 89.50 -126.35 76.10
CA TYR A 3 89.66 -127.81 76.08
C TYR A 3 91.06 -128.29 75.65
N GLY A 4 91.89 -127.41 75.07
CA GLY A 4 93.22 -127.80 74.57
C GLY A 4 94.34 -127.78 75.61
N GLU A 5 94.26 -126.93 76.64
CA GLU A 5 95.30 -126.83 77.67
C GLU A 5 95.33 -128.06 78.60
N ASN A 6 94.16 -128.67 78.84
CA ASN A 6 94.01 -129.83 79.71
C ASN A 6 94.54 -131.14 79.10
N GLU A 7 94.69 -131.22 77.76
CA GLU A 7 95.22 -132.40 77.08
C GLU A 7 96.74 -132.32 76.89
N MET A 8 97.30 -131.11 76.72
CA MET A 8 98.75 -130.90 76.73
C MET A 8 99.37 -131.29 78.07
N SER A 9 98.74 -130.88 79.18
CA SER A 9 99.23 -131.23 80.52
C SER A 9 99.22 -132.76 80.76
N LYS A 10 98.22 -133.48 80.24
CA LYS A 10 98.16 -134.95 80.34
C LYS A 10 99.21 -135.65 79.46
N PHE A 11 99.53 -135.08 78.29
CA PHE A 11 100.56 -135.62 77.40
C PHE A 11 101.96 -135.39 77.95
N GLU A 12 102.23 -134.19 78.49
CA GLU A 12 103.49 -133.88 79.18
C GLU A 12 103.73 -134.81 80.37
N GLU A 13 102.71 -135.05 81.20
CA GLU A 13 102.78 -135.94 82.37
C GLU A 13 102.99 -137.42 81.99
N ALA A 14 102.55 -137.82 80.78
CA ALA A 14 102.73 -139.17 80.26
C ALA A 14 104.13 -139.39 79.67
N ILE A 15 104.75 -138.36 79.07
CA ILE A 15 106.10 -138.46 78.49
C ILE A 15 107.19 -138.43 79.58
N GLU A 16 107.01 -137.66 80.65
CA GLU A 16 107.97 -137.58 81.77
C GLU A 16 108.14 -138.88 82.56
N LYS A 17 107.14 -139.79 82.50
CA LYS A 17 107.14 -141.09 83.20
C LYS A 17 107.84 -142.22 82.43
N LEU A 18 108.37 -141.96 81.22
CA LEU A 18 109.06 -142.95 80.39
C LEU A 18 110.61 -142.82 80.54
N PRO A 19 111.39 -143.93 80.54
CA PRO A 19 112.85 -143.87 80.69
C PRO A 19 113.53 -143.57 79.34
N LEU A 20 113.22 -142.41 78.77
CA LEU A 20 113.73 -141.94 77.49
C LEU A 20 114.79 -140.84 77.70
N ASP A 21 115.71 -140.71 76.74
CA ASP A 21 116.70 -139.63 76.76
C ASP A 21 116.03 -138.26 76.51
N LYS A 22 116.55 -137.20 77.14
CA LYS A 22 115.91 -135.87 77.15
C LYS A 22 115.73 -135.29 75.75
N GLU A 23 116.68 -135.55 74.85
CA GLU A 23 116.65 -135.07 73.46
C GLU A 23 115.51 -135.72 72.64
N VAL A 24 115.15 -136.97 72.95
CA VAL A 24 114.02 -137.68 72.30
C VAL A 24 112.68 -137.18 72.84
N VAL A 25 112.62 -136.83 74.14
CA VAL A 25 111.43 -136.24 74.76
C VAL A 25 111.14 -134.86 74.20
N ASP A 26 112.16 -134.02 74.03
CA ASP A 26 112.00 -132.65 73.53
C ASP A 26 111.61 -132.63 72.05
N SER A 27 112.19 -133.49 71.21
CA SER A 27 111.78 -133.63 69.79
C SER A 27 110.36 -134.20 69.63
N LEU A 28 109.92 -135.07 70.53
CA LEU A 28 108.54 -135.56 70.55
C LEU A 28 107.54 -134.48 70.98
N LYS A 29 107.91 -133.64 71.95
CA LYS A 29 107.12 -132.47 72.34
C LYS A 29 107.03 -131.46 71.20
N GLU A 30 108.14 -131.13 70.56
CA GLU A 30 108.17 -130.20 69.42
C GLU A 30 107.35 -130.72 68.23
N SER A 31 107.46 -132.01 67.89
CA SER A 31 106.65 -132.60 66.81
C SER A 31 105.16 -132.68 67.16
N TRP A 32 104.83 -132.91 68.43
CA TRP A 32 103.43 -132.87 68.90
C TRP A 32 102.87 -131.45 68.91
N GLU A 33 103.62 -130.47 69.39
CA GLU A 33 103.21 -129.06 69.35
C GLU A 33 103.05 -128.57 67.91
N SER A 34 103.95 -128.98 67.00
CA SER A 34 103.85 -128.69 65.57
C SER A 34 102.61 -129.35 64.96
N ALA A 35 102.38 -130.64 65.22
CA ALA A 35 101.19 -131.35 64.74
C ALA A 35 99.89 -130.75 65.31
N LEU A 36 99.89 -130.31 66.57
CA LEU A 36 98.77 -129.63 67.20
C LEU A 36 98.54 -128.24 66.59
N ALA A 37 99.61 -127.50 66.28
CA ALA A 37 99.54 -126.20 65.62
C ALA A 37 98.99 -126.35 64.19
N GLU A 38 99.49 -127.32 63.42
CA GLU A 38 98.99 -127.66 62.09
C GLU A 38 97.52 -128.08 62.14
N ALA A 39 97.14 -128.98 63.05
CA ALA A 39 95.74 -129.40 63.23
C ALA A 39 94.82 -128.22 63.58
N LYS A 40 95.27 -127.28 64.43
CA LYS A 40 94.52 -126.04 64.75
C LYS A 40 94.40 -125.12 63.53
N ILE A 41 95.43 -125.00 62.71
CA ILE A 41 95.41 -124.20 61.48
C ILE A 41 94.45 -124.83 60.45
N VAL A 42 94.51 -126.16 60.26
CA VAL A 42 93.62 -126.89 59.35
C VAL A 42 92.17 -126.79 59.81
N ALA A 43 91.88 -127.11 61.08
CA ALA A 43 90.54 -127.00 61.65
C ALA A 43 90.02 -125.55 61.62
N GLY A 44 90.90 -124.56 61.84
CA GLY A 44 90.56 -123.14 61.73
C GLY A 44 90.23 -122.72 60.28
N ASN A 45 90.98 -123.21 59.30
CA ASN A 45 90.74 -122.96 57.88
C ASN A 45 89.47 -123.65 57.39
N GLU A 46 89.20 -124.87 57.84
CA GLU A 46 87.97 -125.61 57.54
C GLU A 46 86.75 -124.93 58.16
N ALA A 47 86.82 -124.53 59.45
CA ALA A 47 85.74 -123.78 60.09
C ALA A 47 85.49 -122.43 59.39
N ARG A 48 86.54 -121.73 58.93
CA ARG A 48 86.39 -120.50 58.14
C ARG A 48 85.74 -120.78 56.79
N LYS A 49 86.14 -121.84 56.09
CA LYS A 49 85.51 -122.26 54.83
C LYS A 49 84.04 -122.59 55.04
N GLU A 50 83.71 -123.39 56.06
CA GLU A 50 82.33 -123.76 56.38
C GLU A 50 81.48 -122.52 56.74
N VAL A 51 82.01 -121.58 57.53
CA VAL A 51 81.31 -120.32 57.83
C VAL A 51 81.12 -119.47 56.58
N MET A 52 82.12 -119.38 55.71
CA MET A 52 82.01 -118.65 54.45
C MET A 52 81.01 -119.29 53.48
N ASP A 53 80.97 -120.62 53.43
CA ASP A 53 80.03 -121.36 52.58
C ASP A 53 78.61 -121.27 53.12
N LYS A 54 78.42 -121.33 54.44
CA LYS A 54 77.13 -121.04 55.09
C LYS A 54 76.69 -119.60 54.82
N TYR A 55 77.59 -118.63 54.99
CA TYR A 55 77.30 -117.23 54.70
C TYR A 55 76.90 -117.01 53.24
N LYS A 56 77.62 -117.59 52.28
CA LYS A 56 77.26 -117.54 50.84
C LYS A 56 75.92 -118.21 50.58
N SER A 57 75.65 -119.35 51.21
CA SER A 57 74.37 -120.06 51.10
C SER A 57 73.22 -119.19 51.64
N ASP A 58 73.40 -118.59 52.81
CA ASP A 58 72.37 -117.77 53.44
C ASP A 58 72.17 -116.44 52.71
N LEU A 59 73.24 -115.82 52.20
CA LEU A 59 73.15 -114.66 51.31
C LEU A 59 72.33 -115.01 50.06
N ALA A 60 72.64 -116.13 49.40
CA ALA A 60 71.88 -116.59 48.24
C ALA A 60 70.41 -116.89 48.57
N LYS A 61 70.10 -117.44 49.76
CA LYS A 61 68.71 -117.62 50.22
C LYS A 61 68.00 -116.28 50.41
N ILE A 62 68.66 -115.29 51.02
CA ILE A 62 68.10 -113.96 51.22
C ILE A 62 67.88 -113.25 49.89
N GLU A 63 68.87 -113.25 48.99
CA GLU A 63 68.74 -112.66 47.65
C GLU A 63 67.58 -113.29 46.86
N ASN A 64 67.43 -114.61 46.92
CA ASN A 64 66.30 -115.31 46.29
C ASN A 64 64.97 -115.00 46.96
N ALA A 65 64.91 -114.91 48.29
CA ALA A 65 63.69 -114.58 49.03
C ALA A 65 63.26 -113.12 48.75
N VAL A 66 64.20 -112.18 48.77
CA VAL A 66 63.96 -110.77 48.44
C VAL A 66 63.54 -110.63 46.98
N GLY A 67 64.24 -111.30 46.06
CA GLY A 67 63.88 -111.31 44.63
C GLY A 67 62.47 -111.85 44.39
N LYS A 68 62.08 -112.94 45.06
CA LYS A 68 60.72 -113.49 44.99
C LYS A 68 59.69 -112.56 45.60
N PHE A 69 59.95 -112.02 46.80
CA PHE A 69 59.03 -111.11 47.47
C PHE A 69 58.76 -109.85 46.62
N ILE A 70 59.80 -109.24 46.04
CA ILE A 70 59.64 -108.09 45.14
C ILE A 70 58.88 -108.49 43.88
N ALA A 71 59.20 -109.63 43.27
CA ALA A 71 58.51 -110.09 42.07
C ALA A 71 57.02 -110.36 42.33
N GLU A 72 56.69 -110.98 43.45
CA GLU A 72 55.31 -111.26 43.87
C GLU A 72 54.54 -109.97 44.16
N ALA A 73 55.12 -109.06 44.97
CA ALA A 73 54.49 -107.77 45.28
C ALA A 73 54.27 -106.90 44.03
N VAL A 74 55.27 -106.84 43.13
CA VAL A 74 55.12 -106.10 41.86
C VAL A 74 54.09 -106.78 40.96
N ALA A 75 54.05 -108.10 40.89
CA ALA A 75 53.07 -108.82 40.09
C ALA A 75 51.63 -108.65 40.61
N GLU A 76 51.44 -108.60 41.93
CA GLU A 76 50.14 -108.33 42.55
C GLU A 76 49.67 -106.91 42.26
N HIS A 77 50.50 -105.89 42.52
CA HIS A 77 50.15 -104.50 42.22
C HIS A 77 49.95 -104.24 40.72
N MET A 78 50.69 -104.91 39.83
CA MET A 78 50.45 -104.81 38.38
C MET A 78 49.09 -105.40 37.99
N LYS A 79 48.64 -106.48 38.65
CA LYS A 79 47.29 -107.03 38.42
C LYS A 79 46.21 -106.09 38.93
N GLU A 80 46.36 -105.53 40.13
CA GLU A 80 45.45 -104.53 40.68
C GLU A 80 45.35 -103.31 39.76
N LEU A 81 46.50 -102.75 39.35
CA LEU A 81 46.55 -101.59 38.46
C LEU A 81 45.91 -101.89 37.09
N THR A 82 46.12 -103.08 36.55
CA THR A 82 45.47 -103.49 35.29
C THR A 82 43.96 -103.59 35.45
N GLY A 83 43.48 -104.13 36.58
CA GLY A 83 42.06 -104.18 36.92
C GLY A 83 41.45 -102.78 37.11
N ASP A 84 42.16 -101.89 37.79
CA ASP A 84 41.74 -100.50 37.99
C ASP A 84 41.65 -99.75 36.66
N ILE A 85 42.65 -99.89 35.77
CA ILE A 85 42.63 -99.30 34.43
C ILE A 85 41.41 -99.79 33.63
N GLN A 86 41.10 -101.08 33.68
CA GLN A 86 39.92 -101.65 33.02
C GLN A 86 38.62 -101.08 33.60
N SER A 87 38.49 -101.05 34.94
CA SER A 87 37.30 -100.49 35.60
C SER A 87 37.09 -99.00 35.30
N ILE A 88 38.18 -98.23 35.18
CA ILE A 88 38.14 -96.81 34.80
C ILE A 88 37.72 -96.67 33.34
N ALA A 89 38.21 -97.52 32.44
CA ALA A 89 37.80 -97.51 31.04
C ALA A 89 36.30 -97.80 30.88
N GLU A 90 35.77 -98.77 31.62
CA GLU A 90 34.33 -99.10 31.64
C GLU A 90 33.48 -97.93 32.17
N LYS A 91 33.86 -97.35 33.31
CA LYS A 91 33.16 -96.17 33.87
C LYS A 91 33.20 -94.97 32.92
N ARG A 92 34.32 -94.75 32.22
CA ARG A 92 34.42 -93.69 31.21
C ARG A 92 33.46 -93.93 30.05
N LYS A 93 33.36 -95.18 29.58
CA LYS A 93 32.41 -95.54 28.52
C LYS A 93 30.97 -95.31 28.96
N GLU A 94 30.60 -95.76 30.15
CA GLU A 94 29.25 -95.58 30.71
C GLU A 94 28.90 -94.08 30.87
N LEU A 95 29.83 -93.25 31.34
CA LEU A 95 29.63 -91.81 31.46
C LEU A 95 29.45 -91.13 30.09
N LEU A 96 30.18 -91.57 29.07
CA LEU A 96 30.03 -91.06 27.71
C LEU A 96 28.66 -91.40 27.13
N GLU A 97 28.20 -92.64 27.30
CA GLU A 97 26.87 -93.08 26.87
C GLU A 97 25.77 -92.28 27.57
N LYS A 98 25.83 -92.15 28.90
CA LYS A 98 24.89 -91.31 29.68
C LYS A 98 24.93 -89.84 29.25
N ALA A 99 26.12 -89.29 28.96
CA ALA A 99 26.25 -87.92 28.50
C ALA A 99 25.62 -87.73 27.11
N GLU A 100 25.74 -88.70 26.21
CA GLU A 100 25.08 -88.67 24.90
C GLU A 100 23.56 -88.77 24.99
N GLU A 101 23.05 -89.66 25.84
CA GLU A 101 21.62 -89.79 26.11
C GLU A 101 21.05 -88.50 26.72
N PHE A 102 21.73 -87.93 27.72
CA PHE A 102 21.35 -86.65 28.31
C PHE A 102 21.34 -85.53 27.26
N ARG A 103 22.36 -85.47 26.38
CA ARG A 103 22.38 -84.51 25.26
C ARG A 103 21.23 -84.74 24.28
N LYS A 104 20.87 -85.99 23.97
CA LYS A 104 19.72 -86.31 23.12
C LYS A 104 18.42 -85.83 23.76
N MET A 105 18.19 -86.16 25.04
CA MET A 105 17.03 -85.71 25.81
C MET A 105 16.91 -84.19 25.83
N LYS A 106 17.99 -83.47 26.15
CA LYS A 106 17.99 -82.00 26.16
C LYS A 106 17.73 -81.39 24.79
N ARG A 107 18.20 -82.01 23.71
CA ARG A 107 17.86 -81.57 22.34
C ARG A 107 16.38 -81.76 22.03
N TYR A 108 15.76 -82.86 22.47
CA TYR A 108 14.32 -83.08 22.31
C TYR A 108 13.50 -82.06 23.10
N GLU A 109 13.80 -81.86 24.39
CA GLU A 109 13.14 -80.84 25.22
C GLU A 109 13.27 -79.44 24.61
N LEU A 110 14.47 -79.07 24.14
CA LEU A 110 14.70 -77.78 23.50
C LEU A 110 13.91 -77.65 22.18
N ARG A 111 13.79 -78.74 21.42
CA ARG A 111 13.01 -78.76 20.18
C ARG A 111 11.52 -78.62 20.45
N GLU A 112 10.98 -79.31 21.44
CA GLU A 112 9.58 -79.16 21.83
C GLU A 112 9.28 -77.76 22.37
N SER A 113 10.16 -77.23 23.22
CA SER A 113 10.04 -75.85 23.73
C SER A 113 10.07 -74.83 22.58
N ARG A 114 10.99 -74.98 21.61
CA ARG A 114 11.02 -74.13 20.41
C ARG A 114 9.72 -74.23 19.61
N LEU A 115 9.21 -75.44 19.38
CA LEU A 115 7.98 -75.64 18.62
C LEU A 115 6.75 -75.06 19.33
N ALA A 116 6.71 -75.12 20.66
CA ALA A 116 5.67 -74.47 21.45
C ALA A 116 5.73 -72.95 21.32
N VAL A 117 6.93 -72.36 21.40
CA VAL A 117 7.14 -70.92 21.19
C VAL A 117 6.77 -70.51 19.76
N GLU A 118 7.21 -71.25 18.75
CA GLU A 118 6.88 -70.98 17.34
C GLU A 118 5.35 -70.99 17.12
N LYS A 119 4.63 -71.97 17.66
CA LYS A 119 3.17 -72.03 17.58
C LYS A 119 2.49 -70.86 18.32
N ALA A 120 2.98 -70.50 19.49
CA ALA A 120 2.45 -69.35 20.24
C ALA A 120 2.65 -68.05 19.46
N VAL A 121 3.84 -67.83 18.91
CA VAL A 121 4.16 -66.66 18.07
C VAL A 121 3.31 -66.66 16.80
N GLU A 122 3.15 -67.80 16.13
CA GLU A 122 2.30 -67.91 14.94
C GLU A 122 0.84 -67.57 15.26
N GLY A 123 0.32 -68.03 16.40
CA GLY A 123 -1.01 -67.69 16.89
C GLY A 123 -1.17 -66.18 17.13
N MET A 124 -0.26 -65.58 17.90
CA MET A 124 -0.25 -64.14 18.17
C MET A 124 -0.14 -63.31 16.89
N VAL A 125 0.74 -63.70 15.96
CA VAL A 125 0.89 -62.99 14.68
C VAL A 125 -0.38 -63.09 13.85
N LYS A 126 -1.04 -64.26 13.79
CA LYS A 126 -2.32 -64.42 13.07
C LYS A 126 -3.42 -63.54 13.66
N GLU A 127 -3.54 -63.51 14.99
CA GLU A 127 -4.52 -62.69 15.70
C GLU A 127 -4.28 -61.20 15.44
N HIS A 128 -3.05 -60.72 15.65
CA HIS A 128 -2.71 -59.31 15.43
C HIS A 128 -2.79 -58.88 13.96
N VAL A 129 -2.49 -59.77 13.00
CA VAL A 129 -2.67 -59.46 11.58
C VAL A 129 -4.15 -59.35 11.22
N ALA A 130 -5.02 -60.18 11.83
CA ALA A 130 -6.47 -60.08 11.64
C ALA A 130 -7.02 -58.78 12.25
N GLU A 131 -6.65 -58.47 13.49
CA GLU A 131 -6.98 -57.22 14.18
C GLU A 131 -6.54 -56.00 13.37
N LEU A 132 -5.28 -55.98 12.91
CA LEU A 132 -4.74 -54.90 12.08
C LEU A 132 -5.51 -54.75 10.76
N ALA A 133 -5.96 -55.85 10.15
CA ALA A 133 -6.75 -55.79 8.93
C ALA A 133 -8.15 -55.18 9.17
N GLU A 134 -8.76 -55.44 10.32
CA GLU A 134 -10.01 -54.80 10.74
C GLU A 134 -9.81 -53.32 11.06
N ASP A 135 -8.77 -52.97 11.80
CA ASP A 135 -8.41 -51.60 12.12
C ASP A 135 -8.15 -50.77 10.86
N VAL A 136 -7.42 -51.32 9.89
CA VAL A 136 -7.19 -50.64 8.60
C VAL A 136 -8.49 -50.41 7.85
N LYS A 137 -9.43 -51.36 7.88
CA LYS A 137 -10.76 -51.17 7.27
C LYS A 137 -11.54 -50.08 7.99
N ALA A 138 -11.57 -50.09 9.33
CA ALA A 138 -12.25 -49.09 10.15
C ALA A 138 -11.66 -47.69 9.92
N HIS A 139 -10.33 -47.56 9.90
CA HIS A 139 -9.64 -46.31 9.59
C HIS A 139 -9.97 -45.79 8.19
N ARG A 140 -10.01 -46.67 7.17
CA ARG A 140 -10.41 -46.27 5.81
C ARG A 140 -11.87 -45.81 5.76
N ALA A 141 -12.77 -46.48 6.47
CA ALA A 141 -14.17 -46.07 6.56
C ALA A 141 -14.33 -44.70 7.21
N ALA A 142 -13.67 -44.48 8.35
CA ALA A 142 -13.65 -43.19 9.05
C ALA A 142 -13.05 -42.08 8.17
N ALA A 143 -11.94 -42.35 7.48
CA ALA A 143 -11.33 -41.39 6.56
C ALA A 143 -12.28 -41.04 5.40
N MET A 144 -12.95 -42.03 4.81
CA MET A 144 -13.95 -41.78 3.75
C MET A 144 -15.15 -40.97 4.26
N GLN A 145 -15.59 -41.20 5.50
CA GLN A 145 -16.64 -40.42 6.13
C GLN A 145 -16.21 -38.96 6.33
N VAL A 146 -15.03 -38.72 6.89
CA VAL A 146 -14.48 -37.36 7.05
C VAL A 146 -14.33 -36.65 5.69
N ILE A 147 -13.90 -37.37 4.64
CA ILE A 147 -13.82 -36.79 3.29
C ILE A 147 -15.21 -36.41 2.77
N LYS A 148 -16.24 -37.22 3.02
CA LYS A 148 -17.63 -36.90 2.63
C LYS A 148 -18.14 -35.67 3.39
N GLU A 149 -17.98 -35.65 4.71
CA GLU A 149 -18.37 -34.52 5.56
C GLU A 149 -17.65 -33.23 5.14
N ALA A 150 -16.34 -33.30 4.86
CA ALA A 150 -15.55 -32.18 4.37
C ALA A 150 -16.00 -31.69 2.99
N LYS A 151 -16.40 -32.60 2.09
CA LYS A 151 -16.96 -32.24 0.77
C LYS A 151 -18.31 -31.53 0.89
N ASP A 152 -19.19 -32.02 1.76
CA ASP A 152 -20.50 -31.41 2.00
C ASP A 152 -20.34 -30.01 2.65
N ASP A 153 -19.44 -29.89 3.63
CA ASP A 153 -19.12 -28.61 4.24
C ASP A 153 -18.49 -27.63 3.25
N TYR A 154 -17.62 -28.11 2.37
CA TYR A 154 -17.05 -27.31 1.30
C TYR A 154 -18.14 -26.82 0.34
N ALA A 155 -19.05 -27.69 -0.10
CA ALA A 155 -20.17 -27.32 -0.95
C ALA A 155 -21.05 -26.23 -0.30
N ARG A 156 -21.41 -26.40 0.98
CA ARG A 156 -22.14 -25.38 1.77
C ARG A 156 -21.38 -24.06 1.89
N LYS A 157 -20.06 -24.10 2.08
CA LYS A 157 -19.23 -22.88 2.11
C LYS A 157 -19.19 -22.17 0.77
N VAL A 158 -19.09 -22.91 -0.34
CA VAL A 158 -19.13 -22.36 -1.70
C VAL A 158 -20.48 -21.73 -2.00
N GLU A 159 -21.59 -22.37 -1.62
CA GLU A 159 -22.93 -21.82 -1.79
C GLU A 159 -23.11 -20.53 -0.99
N ARG A 160 -22.75 -20.52 0.30
CA ARG A 160 -22.74 -19.30 1.12
C ARG A 160 -21.84 -18.20 0.55
N LEU A 161 -20.70 -18.56 -0.04
CA LEU A 161 -19.82 -17.61 -0.69
C LEU A 161 -20.49 -16.99 -1.93
N LYS A 162 -21.15 -17.81 -2.76
CA LYS A 162 -21.91 -17.35 -3.93
C LYS A 162 -23.05 -16.42 -3.53
N GLU A 163 -23.80 -16.76 -2.49
CA GLU A 163 -24.88 -15.90 -1.98
C GLU A 163 -24.33 -14.56 -1.46
N LYS A 164 -23.25 -14.60 -0.69
CA LYS A 164 -22.61 -13.38 -0.17
C LYS A 164 -22.01 -12.53 -1.29
N SER A 165 -21.33 -13.15 -2.26
CA SER A 165 -20.75 -12.41 -3.38
C SER A 165 -21.83 -11.81 -4.27
N ALA A 166 -22.94 -12.52 -4.52
CA ALA A 166 -24.08 -11.99 -5.24
C ALA A 166 -24.68 -10.76 -4.53
N LYS A 167 -24.93 -10.84 -3.21
CA LYS A 167 -25.42 -9.69 -2.43
C LYS A 167 -24.47 -8.50 -2.43
N VAL A 168 -23.16 -8.74 -2.34
CA VAL A 168 -22.16 -7.67 -2.40
C VAL A 168 -22.13 -7.03 -3.79
N LEU A 169 -22.19 -7.83 -4.86
CA LEU A 169 -22.25 -7.32 -6.22
C LEU A 169 -23.54 -6.53 -6.47
N GLU A 170 -24.68 -7.03 -6.00
CA GLU A 170 -25.98 -6.34 -6.07
C GLU A 170 -25.90 -4.99 -5.36
N PHE A 171 -25.40 -4.95 -4.12
CA PHE A 171 -25.21 -3.71 -3.37
C PHE A 171 -24.28 -2.72 -4.08
N ILE A 172 -23.15 -3.18 -4.64
CA ILE A 172 -22.22 -2.32 -5.37
C ILE A 172 -22.86 -1.78 -6.66
N ILE A 173 -23.59 -2.62 -7.39
CA ILE A 173 -24.26 -2.20 -8.62
C ILE A 173 -25.36 -1.20 -8.30
N GLU A 174 -26.20 -1.47 -7.30
CA GLU A 174 -27.29 -0.58 -6.88
C GLU A 174 -26.73 0.79 -6.43
N ASP A 175 -25.80 0.80 -5.47
CA ASP A 175 -25.19 2.04 -4.96
C ASP A 175 -24.47 2.83 -6.06
N ARG A 176 -23.71 2.14 -6.92
CA ARG A 176 -22.94 2.82 -7.97
C ARG A 176 -23.80 3.29 -9.13
N VAL A 177 -24.79 2.50 -9.55
CA VAL A 177 -25.74 2.93 -10.60
C VAL A 177 -26.60 4.07 -10.08
N GLU A 178 -27.07 4.02 -8.82
CA GLU A 178 -27.86 5.11 -8.24
C GLU A 178 -27.05 6.41 -8.15
N LYS A 179 -25.80 6.34 -7.65
CA LYS A 179 -24.89 7.50 -7.61
C LYS A 179 -24.59 8.04 -9.00
N ASN A 180 -24.18 7.18 -9.93
CA ASN A 180 -23.88 7.61 -11.30
C ASN A 180 -25.11 8.21 -12.01
N ILE A 181 -26.32 7.69 -11.77
CA ILE A 181 -27.56 8.26 -12.33
C ILE A 181 -27.85 9.63 -11.71
N LYS A 182 -27.64 9.81 -10.40
CA LYS A 182 -27.81 11.11 -9.73
C LYS A 182 -26.81 12.12 -10.26
N GLU A 183 -25.52 11.77 -10.30
CA GLU A 183 -24.46 12.61 -10.88
C GLU A 183 -24.77 12.96 -12.33
N LEU A 184 -25.14 11.99 -13.17
CA LEU A 184 -25.49 12.24 -14.57
C LEU A 184 -26.72 13.15 -14.71
N ARG A 185 -27.70 13.05 -13.80
CA ARG A 185 -28.87 13.96 -13.78
C ARG A 185 -28.46 15.38 -13.40
N GLU A 186 -27.59 15.53 -12.41
CA GLU A 186 -27.05 16.82 -11.98
C GLU A 186 -26.25 17.46 -13.12
N ASP A 187 -25.38 16.70 -13.79
CA ASP A 187 -24.62 17.15 -14.96
C ASP A 187 -25.52 17.59 -16.11
N ILE A 188 -26.60 16.83 -16.40
CA ILE A 188 -27.59 17.21 -17.42
C ILE A 188 -28.31 18.50 -17.04
N GLU A 189 -28.70 18.66 -15.77
CA GLU A 189 -29.34 19.89 -15.30
C GLU A 189 -28.41 21.10 -15.36
N GLU A 190 -27.14 20.94 -14.99
CA GLU A 190 -26.12 21.97 -15.11
C GLU A 190 -25.89 22.35 -16.59
N ALA A 191 -25.73 21.37 -17.47
CA ALA A 191 -25.61 21.59 -18.91
C ALA A 191 -26.83 22.31 -19.49
N ARG A 192 -28.05 21.97 -19.02
CA ARG A 192 -29.29 22.67 -19.41
C ARG A 192 -29.32 24.11 -18.90
N LYS A 193 -28.93 24.36 -17.65
CA LYS A 193 -28.86 25.71 -17.06
C LYS A 193 -27.82 26.57 -17.79
N ASN A 194 -26.66 25.99 -18.12
CA ASN A 194 -25.60 26.66 -18.87
C ASN A 194 -26.03 26.97 -20.30
N ARG A 195 -26.65 26.00 -20.99
CA ARG A 195 -27.20 26.20 -22.34
C ARG A 195 -28.34 27.24 -22.33
N PHE A 196 -29.25 27.17 -21.38
CA PHE A 196 -30.30 28.17 -21.21
C PHE A 196 -29.71 29.56 -20.96
N GLY A 197 -28.69 29.66 -20.10
CA GLY A 197 -27.95 30.90 -19.87
C GLY A 197 -27.35 31.44 -21.17
N GLN A 198 -26.67 30.59 -21.95
CA GLN A 198 -26.08 30.96 -23.23
C GLN A 198 -27.15 31.41 -24.24
N GLU A 199 -28.23 30.65 -24.41
CA GLU A 199 -29.34 30.99 -25.31
C GLU A 199 -30.03 32.29 -24.87
N LEU A 200 -30.22 32.51 -23.57
CA LEU A 200 -30.78 33.76 -23.03
C LEU A 200 -29.83 34.93 -23.26
N PHE A 201 -28.52 34.76 -23.05
CA PHE A 201 -27.52 35.78 -23.31
C PHE A 201 -27.40 36.10 -24.79
N GLU A 202 -27.47 35.10 -25.67
CA GLU A 202 -27.45 35.27 -27.13
C GLU A 202 -28.71 35.98 -27.61
N ALA A 203 -29.90 35.53 -27.20
CA ALA A 203 -31.15 36.20 -27.52
C ALA A 203 -31.20 37.64 -26.96
N PHE A 204 -30.73 37.85 -25.73
CA PHE A 204 -30.63 39.19 -25.14
C PHE A 204 -29.61 40.06 -25.90
N TYR A 205 -28.45 39.51 -26.25
CA TYR A 205 -27.43 40.22 -27.02
C TYR A 205 -27.95 40.58 -28.42
N ASP A 206 -28.61 39.67 -29.11
CA ASP A 206 -29.19 39.90 -30.43
C ASP A 206 -30.29 40.94 -30.37
N THR A 207 -31.23 40.82 -29.44
CA THR A 207 -32.29 41.83 -29.26
C THR A 207 -31.74 43.18 -28.85
N PHE A 208 -30.77 43.23 -27.94
CA PHE A 208 -30.09 44.46 -27.54
C PHE A 208 -29.32 45.08 -28.71
N ARG A 209 -28.57 44.26 -29.47
CA ARG A 209 -27.81 44.69 -30.64
C ARG A 209 -28.75 45.23 -31.71
N HIS A 210 -29.80 44.50 -32.07
CA HIS A 210 -30.81 44.96 -33.01
C HIS A 210 -31.44 46.27 -32.54
N GLN A 211 -31.95 46.33 -31.30
CA GLN A 211 -32.58 47.56 -30.80
C GLN A 211 -31.61 48.74 -30.74
N PHE A 212 -30.40 48.61 -30.21
CA PHE A 212 -29.47 49.75 -30.06
C PHE A 212 -28.82 50.19 -31.38
N PHE A 213 -28.46 49.26 -32.28
CA PHE A 213 -27.87 49.66 -33.56
C PHE A 213 -28.92 50.12 -34.56
N ASP A 214 -30.09 49.47 -34.62
CA ASP A 214 -31.16 49.90 -35.52
C ASP A 214 -31.76 51.24 -35.07
N THR A 215 -31.96 51.46 -33.76
CA THR A 215 -32.40 52.79 -33.29
C THR A 215 -31.37 53.89 -33.55
N ASN A 216 -30.07 53.60 -33.53
CA ASN A 216 -29.05 54.60 -33.83
C ASN A 216 -29.01 54.93 -35.33
N THR A 217 -29.24 53.95 -36.21
CA THR A 217 -29.37 54.20 -37.66
C THR A 217 -30.67 54.94 -37.99
N GLU A 218 -31.80 54.56 -37.39
CA GLU A 218 -33.07 55.28 -37.54
C GLU A 218 -32.99 56.69 -36.92
N PHE A 219 -32.29 56.87 -35.80
CA PHE A 219 -32.04 58.19 -35.20
C PHE A 219 -31.19 59.06 -36.13
N LYS A 220 -30.14 58.51 -36.76
CA LYS A 220 -29.35 59.23 -37.78
C LYS A 220 -30.22 59.63 -38.98
N LYS A 221 -31.04 58.71 -39.51
CA LYS A 221 -31.98 59.02 -40.61
C LYS A 221 -32.99 60.12 -40.22
N LEU A 222 -33.52 60.07 -38.99
CA LEU A 222 -34.43 61.09 -38.47
C LEU A 222 -33.73 62.44 -38.25
N ALA A 223 -32.48 62.44 -37.76
CA ALA A 223 -31.66 63.63 -37.61
C ALA A 223 -31.39 64.27 -38.98
N GLU A 224 -30.93 63.50 -39.96
CA GLU A 224 -30.72 63.96 -41.34
C GLU A 224 -32.01 64.49 -41.98
N ARG A 225 -33.15 63.81 -41.78
CA ARG A 225 -34.44 64.28 -42.27
C ARG A 225 -34.84 65.60 -41.61
N ASN A 226 -34.64 65.74 -40.30
CA ASN A 226 -34.91 66.99 -39.58
C ASN A 226 -34.01 68.12 -40.05
N GLU A 227 -32.72 67.87 -40.31
CA GLU A 227 -31.81 68.86 -40.87
C GLU A 227 -32.23 69.29 -42.28
N ARG A 228 -32.63 68.35 -43.14
CA ARG A 228 -33.19 68.67 -44.47
C ARG A 228 -34.46 69.51 -44.38
N ILE A 229 -35.35 69.22 -43.43
CA ILE A 229 -36.57 70.00 -43.20
C ILE A 229 -36.22 71.41 -42.71
N LYS A 230 -35.27 71.54 -41.77
CA LYS A 230 -34.78 72.84 -41.29
C LYS A 230 -34.22 73.68 -42.42
N ALA A 231 -33.33 73.13 -43.25
CA ALA A 231 -32.77 73.82 -44.41
C ALA A 231 -33.86 74.32 -45.37
N LYS A 232 -34.84 73.46 -45.72
CA LYS A 232 -35.99 73.86 -46.56
C LYS A 232 -36.85 74.94 -45.90
N SER A 233 -37.04 74.87 -44.58
CA SER A 233 -37.80 75.88 -43.83
C SER A 233 -37.07 77.22 -43.78
N GLU A 234 -35.75 77.21 -43.62
CA GLU A 234 -34.91 78.41 -43.65
C GLU A 234 -34.92 79.06 -45.02
N GLU A 235 -34.83 78.28 -46.10
CA GLU A 235 -35.01 78.75 -47.48
C GLU A 235 -36.40 79.39 -47.67
N ALA A 236 -37.47 78.74 -47.22
CA ALA A 236 -38.83 79.27 -47.30
C ALA A 236 -38.99 80.57 -46.50
N ILE A 237 -38.44 80.64 -45.29
CA ILE A 237 -38.43 81.84 -44.44
C ILE A 237 -37.66 82.98 -45.13
N ASN A 238 -36.52 82.69 -45.75
CA ASN A 238 -35.73 83.69 -46.46
C ASN A 238 -36.45 84.23 -47.69
N ARG A 239 -37.12 83.37 -48.47
CA ARG A 239 -37.98 83.80 -49.59
C ARG A 239 -39.16 84.65 -49.11
N ALA A 240 -39.83 84.23 -48.03
CA ALA A 240 -40.92 85.01 -47.43
C ALA A 240 -40.44 86.38 -46.95
N LYS A 241 -39.26 86.47 -46.32
CA LYS A 241 -38.65 87.74 -45.92
C LYS A 241 -38.37 88.65 -47.10
N GLN A 242 -37.88 88.11 -48.22
CA GLN A 242 -37.65 88.89 -49.45
C GLN A 242 -38.97 89.45 -50.00
N LEU A 243 -40.01 88.62 -50.13
CA LEU A 243 -41.33 89.06 -50.59
C LEU A 243 -41.97 90.12 -49.67
N VAL A 244 -41.80 89.99 -48.35
CA VAL A 244 -42.27 91.00 -47.38
C VAL A 244 -41.50 92.32 -47.53
N LEU A 245 -40.19 92.27 -47.78
CA LEU A 245 -39.39 93.47 -48.02
C LEU A 245 -39.80 94.18 -49.32
N GLU A 246 -40.07 93.41 -50.39
CA GLU A 246 -40.54 93.94 -51.68
C GLU A 246 -41.92 94.59 -51.55
N SER A 247 -42.90 93.89 -50.99
CA SER A 247 -44.24 94.45 -50.74
C SER A 247 -44.21 95.66 -49.79
N ARG A 248 -43.30 95.70 -48.80
CA ARG A 248 -43.12 96.89 -47.95
C ARG A 248 -42.56 98.08 -48.72
N ARG A 249 -41.68 97.86 -49.70
CA ARG A 249 -41.17 98.93 -50.57
C ARG A 249 -42.27 99.47 -51.49
N GLU A 250 -43.08 98.59 -52.07
CA GLU A 250 -44.22 98.99 -52.93
C GLU A 250 -45.28 99.77 -52.15
N THR A 251 -45.69 99.28 -50.98
CA THR A 251 -46.65 100.00 -50.13
C THR A 251 -46.12 101.34 -49.64
N ALA A 252 -44.81 101.48 -49.41
CA ALA A 252 -44.19 102.77 -49.07
C ALA A 252 -44.23 103.76 -50.25
N LYS A 253 -44.10 103.30 -51.50
CA LYS A 253 -44.25 104.15 -52.70
C LYS A 253 -45.69 104.62 -52.87
N ILE A 254 -46.64 103.68 -52.84
CA ILE A 254 -48.09 103.97 -52.96
C ILE A 254 -48.55 104.95 -51.88
N LYS A 255 -48.10 104.79 -50.63
CA LYS A 255 -48.44 105.71 -49.54
C LYS A 255 -47.91 107.14 -49.75
N LYS A 256 -46.72 107.29 -50.36
CA LYS A 256 -46.16 108.61 -50.68
C LYS A 256 -46.94 109.30 -51.80
N GLU A 257 -47.30 108.57 -52.85
CA GLU A 257 -48.11 109.09 -53.96
C GLU A 257 -49.52 109.47 -53.50
N ALA A 258 -50.17 108.62 -52.69
CA ALA A 258 -51.48 108.93 -52.12
C ALA A 258 -51.47 110.18 -51.24
N ALA A 259 -50.40 110.39 -50.44
CA ALA A 259 -50.27 111.58 -49.61
C ALA A 259 -50.16 112.87 -50.45
N GLN A 260 -49.42 112.84 -51.56
CA GLN A 260 -49.28 113.99 -52.47
C GLN A 260 -50.57 114.31 -53.20
N LEU A 261 -51.33 113.29 -53.65
CA LEU A 261 -52.62 113.48 -54.30
C LEU A 261 -53.69 114.06 -53.35
N VAL A 262 -53.75 113.57 -52.11
CA VAL A 262 -54.69 114.10 -51.10
C VAL A 262 -54.37 115.55 -50.75
N GLU A 263 -53.08 115.92 -50.64
CA GLU A 263 -52.70 117.32 -50.40
C GLU A 263 -53.08 118.23 -51.58
N ALA A 264 -52.85 117.78 -52.82
CA ALA A 264 -53.20 118.54 -54.02
C ALA A 264 -54.72 118.75 -54.16
N ALA A 265 -55.54 117.75 -53.84
CA ALA A 265 -57.01 117.86 -53.88
C ALA A 265 -57.53 118.85 -52.81
N LYS A 266 -57.09 118.67 -51.55
CA LYS A 266 -57.47 119.57 -50.46
C LYS A 266 -57.01 121.01 -50.70
N ARG A 267 -55.85 121.21 -51.34
CA ARG A 267 -55.34 122.54 -51.71
C ARG A 267 -56.29 123.27 -52.65
N LYS A 268 -56.78 122.59 -53.69
CA LYS A 268 -57.71 123.18 -54.66
C LYS A 268 -59.05 123.54 -54.03
N GLU A 269 -59.61 122.66 -53.19
CA GLU A 269 -60.86 122.94 -52.47
C GLU A 269 -60.73 124.20 -51.61
N LEU A 270 -59.65 124.30 -50.83
CA LEU A 270 -59.44 125.40 -49.89
C LEU A 270 -59.21 126.75 -50.60
N ILE A 271 -58.48 126.76 -51.72
CA ILE A 271 -58.32 127.97 -52.56
C ILE A 271 -59.66 128.39 -53.17
N THR A 272 -60.48 127.43 -53.60
CA THR A 272 -61.78 127.71 -54.22
C THR A 272 -62.78 128.24 -53.20
N GLU A 273 -62.82 127.67 -51.99
CA GLU A 273 -63.68 128.10 -50.89
C GLU A 273 -63.36 129.53 -50.44
N LEU A 274 -62.07 129.85 -50.24
CA LEU A 274 -61.65 131.18 -49.79
C LEU A 274 -61.94 132.28 -50.83
N LEU A 275 -61.80 131.99 -52.12
CA LEU A 275 -62.00 132.99 -53.18
C LEU A 275 -63.47 133.20 -53.56
N GLN A 276 -64.40 132.34 -53.14
CA GLN A 276 -65.80 132.35 -53.61
C GLN A 276 -66.63 133.62 -53.26
N PRO A 277 -66.52 134.24 -52.07
CA PRO A 277 -67.32 135.40 -51.70
C PRO A 277 -66.80 136.75 -52.23
N LEU A 278 -65.64 136.78 -52.91
CA LEU A 278 -65.03 138.04 -53.35
C LEU A 278 -65.54 138.49 -54.74
N PRO A 279 -65.65 139.81 -55.01
CA PRO A 279 -65.92 140.31 -56.36
C PRO A 279 -64.78 139.95 -57.33
N ALA A 280 -65.11 139.79 -58.63
CA ALA A 280 -64.23 139.18 -59.63
C ALA A 280 -62.84 139.84 -59.73
N ASP A 281 -62.78 141.16 -59.60
CA ASP A 281 -61.55 141.95 -59.74
C ASP A 281 -60.55 141.71 -58.60
N VAL A 282 -61.04 141.45 -57.38
CA VAL A 282 -60.18 141.13 -56.22
C VAL A 282 -59.74 139.66 -56.26
N ARG A 283 -60.57 138.78 -56.83
CA ARG A 283 -60.29 137.34 -56.99
C ARG A 283 -59.13 137.07 -57.94
N ALA A 284 -59.03 137.85 -59.02
CA ALA A 284 -57.98 137.73 -60.02
C ALA A 284 -56.60 138.09 -59.46
N THR A 285 -56.53 139.07 -58.56
CA THR A 285 -55.27 139.50 -57.93
C THR A 285 -54.79 138.51 -56.85
N ILE A 286 -55.70 137.89 -56.11
CA ILE A 286 -55.35 137.04 -54.96
C ILE A 286 -55.06 135.57 -55.36
N ARG A 287 -55.72 135.03 -56.41
CA ARG A 287 -55.60 133.62 -56.81
C ARG A 287 -54.16 133.12 -57.10
N PRO A 288 -53.32 133.83 -57.89
CA PRO A 288 -51.99 133.33 -58.24
C PRO A 288 -51.07 133.19 -57.02
N VAL A 289 -51.24 134.10 -56.05
CA VAL A 289 -50.45 134.13 -54.82
C VAL A 289 -50.79 132.94 -53.92
N LEU A 290 -52.07 132.58 -53.81
CA LEU A 290 -52.51 131.44 -52.99
C LEU A 290 -52.14 130.08 -53.60
N GLU A 291 -52.12 129.95 -54.93
CA GLU A 291 -51.74 128.71 -55.62
C GLU A 291 -50.25 128.35 -55.41
N HIS A 292 -49.38 129.34 -55.18
CA HIS A 292 -47.95 129.12 -54.96
C HIS A 292 -47.54 129.01 -53.49
N THR A 293 -48.49 128.99 -52.54
CA THR A 293 -48.21 128.84 -51.10
C THR A 293 -48.40 127.40 -50.61
N GLU A 294 -47.60 126.99 -49.62
CA GLU A 294 -47.72 125.67 -48.97
C GLU A 294 -49.13 125.47 -48.38
N TYR A 295 -49.69 124.25 -48.47
CA TYR A 295 -51.08 123.98 -48.07
C TYR A 295 -51.43 124.46 -46.65
N SER A 296 -50.50 124.33 -45.70
CA SER A 296 -50.66 124.78 -44.32
C SER A 296 -50.75 126.30 -44.16
N LYS A 297 -50.30 127.08 -45.13
CA LYS A 297 -50.18 128.55 -45.07
C LYS A 297 -51.25 129.29 -45.88
N ILE A 298 -52.07 128.62 -46.69
CA ILE A 298 -53.05 129.25 -47.60
C ILE A 298 -54.08 130.13 -46.87
N LYS A 299 -54.66 129.65 -45.76
CA LYS A 299 -55.61 130.44 -44.94
C LYS A 299 -54.98 131.74 -44.40
N PRO A 300 -53.83 131.72 -43.70
CA PRO A 300 -53.25 132.94 -43.16
C PRO A 300 -52.76 133.94 -44.22
N THR A 301 -52.32 133.50 -45.41
CA THR A 301 -51.99 134.45 -46.50
C THR A 301 -53.23 135.12 -47.08
N PHE A 302 -54.34 134.40 -47.22
CA PHE A 302 -55.61 134.95 -47.68
C PHE A 302 -56.17 136.00 -46.70
N GLU A 303 -56.16 135.69 -45.40
CA GLU A 303 -56.64 136.61 -44.35
C GLU A 303 -55.81 137.90 -44.28
N LYS A 304 -54.49 137.84 -44.52
CA LYS A 304 -53.66 139.06 -44.61
C LYS A 304 -54.03 139.93 -45.81
N MET A 305 -54.22 139.33 -46.98
CA MET A 305 -54.54 140.05 -48.22
C MET A 305 -55.90 140.75 -48.18
N ILE A 306 -56.87 140.22 -47.42
CA ILE A 306 -58.20 140.84 -47.25
C ILE A 306 -58.19 141.97 -46.22
N ASN A 307 -57.38 141.87 -45.16
CA ASN A 307 -57.40 142.84 -44.08
C ASN A 307 -56.72 144.19 -44.40
N GLU A 308 -56.04 144.32 -45.55
CA GLU A 308 -55.23 145.50 -45.86
C GLU A 308 -55.91 146.58 -46.75
N GLY A 309 -57.23 146.53 -47.00
CA GLY A 309 -58.01 147.72 -47.38
C GLY A 309 -59.43 147.46 -47.92
N ALA A 310 -60.52 148.14 -47.54
CA ALA A 310 -60.87 149.09 -46.48
C ALA A 310 -62.41 148.95 -46.30
N VAL A 311 -62.99 149.32 -45.14
CA VAL A 311 -64.46 149.29 -44.83
C VAL A 311 -64.95 148.03 -44.10
N GLY A 312 -65.72 148.27 -43.03
CA GLY A 312 -66.03 147.30 -41.97
C GLY A 312 -67.03 146.20 -42.31
N TYR A 313 -66.70 145.00 -41.84
CA TYR A 313 -67.65 143.91 -41.61
C TYR A 313 -67.12 143.02 -40.47
N LYS A 314 -67.93 142.81 -39.42
CA LYS A 314 -67.81 141.75 -38.38
C LYS A 314 -69.09 140.91 -38.53
N PRO A 315 -69.13 139.56 -38.39
CA PRO A 315 -68.75 138.82 -37.16
C PRO A 315 -68.24 137.34 -37.42
N VAL A 316 -67.43 136.68 -36.56
CA VAL A 316 -67.74 135.77 -35.40
C VAL A 316 -67.77 134.24 -35.69
N LYS A 317 -66.95 133.49 -34.92
CA LYS A 317 -67.05 132.10 -34.39
C LYS A 317 -67.16 130.93 -35.42
N ASN A 318 -66.62 129.72 -35.26
CA ASN A 318 -66.41 128.88 -34.08
C ASN A 318 -65.67 127.55 -34.46
N VAL A 319 -65.08 126.89 -33.43
CA VAL A 319 -65.02 125.43 -33.17
C VAL A 319 -63.93 124.52 -33.81
N ARG A 320 -63.07 124.01 -32.89
CA ARG A 320 -62.40 122.68 -32.69
C ARG A 320 -62.86 121.48 -33.57
N PRO A 321 -62.12 120.34 -33.74
CA PRO A 321 -61.28 119.66 -32.72
C PRO A 321 -60.02 118.84 -33.16
N ALA A 322 -59.17 118.60 -32.14
CA ALA A 322 -58.33 117.44 -31.75
C ALA A 322 -57.80 116.34 -32.71
N LYS A 323 -56.48 116.08 -32.63
CA LYS A 323 -55.72 114.82 -32.26
C LYS A 323 -54.25 114.96 -32.76
N PRO A 324 -53.29 114.02 -32.54
CA PRO A 324 -52.87 113.21 -31.40
C PRO A 324 -51.30 113.14 -31.22
N ALA A 325 -50.88 112.36 -30.21
CA ALA A 325 -49.62 111.61 -29.96
C ALA A 325 -48.37 111.72 -30.87
N LYS A 326 -47.17 111.62 -30.27
CA LYS A 326 -45.99 110.93 -30.86
C LYS A 326 -45.02 110.31 -29.83
N PRO A 327 -44.16 109.36 -30.27
CA PRO A 327 -43.53 108.31 -29.45
C PRO A 327 -41.99 108.26 -29.50
N GLY A 328 -41.42 107.38 -28.66
CA GLY A 328 -40.45 106.35 -29.10
C GLY A 328 -38.95 106.58 -28.85
N LYS A 329 -38.28 105.53 -28.31
CA LYS A 329 -37.07 104.93 -28.91
C LYS A 329 -36.74 103.54 -28.34
N LEU A 330 -36.43 102.63 -29.27
CA LEU A 330 -35.82 101.29 -29.16
C LEU A 330 -34.31 101.42 -28.88
N VAL A 331 -33.67 100.36 -28.32
CA VAL A 331 -32.52 99.65 -28.92
C VAL A 331 -32.44 98.20 -28.39
N GLU A 332 -32.18 97.27 -29.31
CA GLU A 332 -31.95 95.82 -29.19
C GLU A 332 -30.58 95.43 -28.60
N SER A 333 -30.47 94.23 -28.00
CA SER A 333 -29.69 93.08 -28.51
C SER A 333 -29.50 92.00 -27.41
N ARG A 334 -30.13 90.83 -27.57
CA ARG A 334 -29.57 89.50 -27.94
C ARG A 334 -28.55 88.87 -26.96
N HIS A 335 -28.97 87.83 -26.23
CA HIS A 335 -28.54 86.42 -26.40
C HIS A 335 -28.95 85.52 -25.20
N LYS A 336 -29.49 84.34 -25.51
CA LYS A 336 -29.55 83.09 -24.72
C LYS A 336 -29.19 81.98 -25.75
N PRO A 337 -28.71 80.77 -25.41
CA PRO A 337 -29.36 79.90 -24.40
C PRO A 337 -28.50 78.81 -23.70
N SER A 338 -29.18 78.15 -22.74
CA SER A 338 -29.21 76.71 -22.39
C SER A 338 -27.97 75.93 -21.90
N ALA A 339 -28.23 75.20 -20.80
CA ALA A 339 -27.49 74.09 -20.19
C ALA A 339 -27.14 72.92 -21.14
N PRO A 340 -26.23 72.03 -20.71
CA PRO A 340 -26.64 70.62 -20.62
C PRO A 340 -26.01 69.74 -19.50
N ALA A 341 -26.77 68.67 -19.24
CA ALA A 341 -26.55 67.32 -18.73
C ALA A 341 -25.13 66.74 -18.38
N ARG A 342 -25.14 65.99 -17.25
CA ARG A 342 -24.73 64.57 -17.07
C ARG A 342 -23.24 64.20 -17.20
N ARG A 343 -22.61 63.92 -16.05
CA ARG A 343 -21.30 63.25 -15.91
C ARG A 343 -21.42 61.74 -16.10
N VAL A 344 -20.49 61.20 -16.86
CA VAL A 344 -20.19 59.77 -17.05
C VAL A 344 -19.00 59.44 -16.14
N ALA A 345 -19.12 58.44 -15.27
CA ALA A 345 -18.01 57.94 -14.46
C ALA A 345 -17.49 56.63 -15.06
N SER A 346 -16.28 56.70 -15.60
CA SER A 346 -15.49 55.57 -16.08
C SER A 346 -14.90 54.77 -14.90
N HIS A 347 -15.20 53.48 -14.83
CA HIS A 347 -14.49 52.50 -14.00
C HIS A 347 -13.12 52.14 -14.62
N LYS A 348 -12.08 52.05 -13.80
CA LYS A 348 -10.80 51.35 -14.10
C LYS A 348 -10.58 50.24 -13.05
N PRO A 349 -9.89 49.14 -13.42
CA PRO A 349 -9.96 47.86 -12.70
C PRO A 349 -9.04 47.77 -11.49
N LYS A 350 -9.48 47.03 -10.45
CA LYS A 350 -8.64 46.61 -9.32
C LYS A 350 -7.90 45.32 -9.67
N LYS A 351 -6.62 45.30 -9.26
CA LYS A 351 -5.67 44.19 -9.36
C LYS A 351 -6.19 42.94 -8.64
N ILE A 352 -6.03 41.80 -9.30
CA ILE A 352 -6.14 40.46 -8.72
C ILE A 352 -4.82 40.19 -7.98
N LEU A 353 -4.90 39.96 -6.67
CA LEU A 353 -3.83 39.37 -5.89
C LEU A 353 -4.04 37.85 -5.97
N VAL A 354 -3.07 37.14 -6.55
CA VAL A 354 -3.03 35.67 -6.53
C VAL A 354 -2.46 35.27 -5.18
N GLU A 355 -3.31 34.77 -4.28
CA GLU A 355 -2.87 34.00 -3.13
C GLU A 355 -2.61 32.57 -3.61
N THR A 356 -1.32 32.22 -3.70
CA THR A 356 -0.88 30.83 -3.80
C THR A 356 -0.97 30.20 -2.41
N SER A 357 -1.94 29.32 -2.17
CA SER A 357 -1.97 28.47 -0.98
C SER A 357 -1.04 27.27 -1.16
N ASP A 358 0.06 27.31 -0.44
CA ASP A 358 0.76 26.19 0.22
C ASP A 358 0.51 24.76 -0.28
N TYR A 359 1.48 24.25 -1.05
CA TYR A 359 1.82 22.82 -1.03
C TYR A 359 2.65 22.53 0.23
N GLY A 360 1.96 22.32 1.34
CA GLY A 360 2.53 21.75 2.57
C GLY A 360 2.66 20.23 2.44
N VAL A 361 3.81 19.77 1.93
CA VAL A 361 4.24 18.38 2.10
C VAL A 361 4.85 18.24 3.49
N SER A 362 4.23 17.44 4.35
CA SER A 362 4.92 16.81 5.48
C SER A 362 4.37 15.42 5.77
N PRO A 363 5.23 14.45 6.11
CA PRO A 363 4.91 13.04 6.08
C PRO A 363 4.34 12.58 7.41
N LYS A 364 3.09 12.09 7.42
CA LYS A 364 2.59 11.31 8.54
C LYS A 364 3.27 9.93 8.52
N LYS A 365 4.15 9.71 9.49
CA LYS A 365 4.57 8.39 9.97
C LYS A 365 3.32 7.55 10.23
N ARG A 366 3.15 6.45 9.47
CA ARG A 366 2.34 5.32 9.93
C ARG A 366 3.27 4.39 10.69
N HIS A 367 2.98 4.28 11.98
CA HIS A 367 3.25 3.07 12.75
C HIS A 367 2.36 1.95 12.17
N GLU A 368 2.84 0.71 12.26
CA GLU A 368 2.28 -0.55 11.73
C GLU A 368 3.00 -1.05 10.49
N ASP A 369 4.01 -1.92 10.74
CA ASP A 369 4.19 -3.22 10.09
C ASP A 369 5.39 -3.94 10.74
N ASP A 370 5.30 -4.20 12.05
CA ASP A 370 6.23 -5.07 12.79
C ASP A 370 5.63 -6.45 13.12
N ALA A 371 4.39 -6.71 12.71
CA ALA A 371 3.77 -8.03 12.89
C ALA A 371 4.27 -9.07 11.87
N ASP A 372 4.56 -8.66 10.63
CA ASP A 372 4.87 -9.59 9.54
C ASP A 372 6.31 -10.14 9.56
N LYS A 373 7.22 -9.47 10.28
CA LYS A 373 8.60 -9.97 10.47
C LYS A 373 8.69 -11.07 11.53
N SER A 374 7.74 -11.13 12.46
CA SER A 374 7.68 -12.16 13.51
C SER A 374 7.19 -13.52 12.97
N LEU A 375 6.23 -13.50 12.03
CA LEU A 375 5.71 -14.72 11.40
C LEU A 375 6.73 -15.40 10.48
N PHE A 376 7.57 -14.62 9.80
CA PHE A 376 8.62 -15.16 8.93
C PHE A 376 9.82 -15.75 9.69
N THR A 377 10.05 -15.33 10.94
CA THR A 377 11.10 -15.89 11.80
C THR A 377 10.62 -17.13 12.57
N GLU A 378 9.35 -17.18 12.97
CA GLU A 378 8.79 -18.37 13.62
C GLU A 378 8.56 -19.55 12.65
N LEU A 379 8.22 -19.30 11.38
CA LEU A 379 8.09 -20.38 10.39
C LEU A 379 9.45 -21.05 10.06
N ARG A 380 10.55 -20.30 10.17
CA ARG A 380 11.91 -20.81 9.92
C ARG A 380 12.44 -21.66 11.08
N LEU A 381 11.98 -21.41 12.31
CA LEU A 381 12.34 -22.21 13.49
C LEU A 381 11.51 -23.49 13.61
N ARG A 382 10.29 -23.54 13.07
CA ARG A 382 9.42 -24.75 13.12
C ARG A 382 9.59 -25.74 11.97
N SER A 383 10.20 -25.34 10.86
CA SER A 383 10.30 -26.20 9.67
C SER A 383 11.49 -27.15 9.65
N GLY A 384 12.43 -27.08 10.60
CA GLY A 384 13.47 -28.12 10.75
C GLY A 384 14.31 -28.38 9.49
N ILE A 385 14.45 -27.39 8.59
CA ILE A 385 15.30 -27.52 7.40
C ILE A 385 16.71 -27.05 7.81
N GLY A 386 17.52 -28.04 8.17
CA GLY A 386 18.95 -27.86 8.39
C GLY A 386 19.72 -27.75 7.07
N LYS A 387 20.61 -26.76 7.05
CA LYS A 387 21.61 -26.36 6.05
C LYS A 387 21.11 -25.63 4.80
#